data_AF-A0A832D1P3-F1
#
_entry.id   AF-A0A832D1P3-F1
#
_cell.length_a   1.000
_cell.length_b   1.000
_cell.length_c   1.000
_cell.angle_alpha   90.00
_cell.angle_beta   90.00
_cell.angle_gamma   90.00
#
_symmetry.space_group_name_H-M   'P 1'
#
loop_
_entity.id
_entity.type
_entity.pdbx_description
1 polymer ?
#
loop_
_entity_poly.entity_id
_entity_poly.type
_entity_poly.pdbx_seq_one_letter_code
_entity_poly.pdbx_strand_id
1 'polypeptide(L)'
;MRIRRNKWFLILAIIAVIWIVLKIIPQIRVWIVAHRFTIPRTEPALASTAYFLQTNRWLEFDLPKEANQLKLICNPIVTADLLSNKAIQVIFSIEYQMLASQNHTNAQGIYYFQSEPRGFIEGSSGIFVPANYLLAPDLIPLSSTLWIVNLDSPKFKNTRLLRIRLSKADPDVKQVLVRLYGRKPIPERKAAYLWNRLSYSTKTIARPWKCTPN
;
A
#
# COMPACT_ATOMS: atom_id res chain seq x y z
N MET A 1 -55.62 -45.54 -31.64
CA MET A 1 -54.88 -44.86 -30.55
C MET A 1 -54.25 -43.57 -31.10
N ARG A 2 -54.98 -42.44 -31.06
CA ARG A 2 -54.59 -41.15 -31.66
C ARG A 2 -53.76 -40.36 -30.64
N ILE A 3 -52.46 -40.68 -30.53
CA ILE A 3 -51.54 -39.86 -29.71
C ILE A 3 -51.49 -38.48 -30.38
N ARG A 4 -52.15 -37.52 -29.73
CA ARG A 4 -52.42 -36.16 -30.20
C ARG A 4 -51.11 -35.51 -30.67
N ARG A 5 -51.08 -35.11 -31.94
CA ARG A 5 -50.03 -34.34 -32.64
C ARG A 5 -49.41 -33.21 -31.78
N ASN A 6 -50.20 -32.63 -30.86
CA ASN A 6 -49.80 -31.58 -29.93
C ASN A 6 -48.75 -32.02 -28.89
N LYS A 7 -48.65 -33.31 -28.55
CA LYS A 7 -47.63 -33.81 -27.60
C LYS A 7 -46.21 -33.76 -28.19
N TRP A 8 -46.07 -33.98 -29.50
CA TRP A 8 -44.78 -33.93 -30.19
C TRP A 8 -44.22 -32.51 -30.28
N PHE A 9 -45.08 -31.51 -30.49
CA PHE A 9 -44.67 -30.10 -30.46
C PHE A 9 -44.17 -29.68 -29.08
N LEU A 10 -44.79 -30.19 -28.01
CA LEU A 10 -44.36 -29.94 -26.63
C LEU A 10 -42.97 -30.54 -26.36
N ILE A 11 -42.73 -31.78 -26.82
CA ILE A 11 -41.42 -32.43 -26.67
C ILE A 11 -40.35 -31.67 -27.45
N LEU A 12 -40.63 -31.28 -28.70
CA LEU A 12 -39.69 -30.50 -29.52
C LEU A 12 -39.39 -29.13 -28.92
N ALA A 13 -40.41 -28.46 -28.36
CA ALA A 13 -40.22 -27.19 -27.66
C ALA A 13 -39.33 -27.35 -26.42
N ILE A 14 -39.53 -28.40 -25.62
CA ILE A 14 -38.69 -28.70 -24.45
C ILE A 14 -37.24 -28.95 -24.87
N ILE A 15 -37.02 -29.75 -25.92
CA ILE A 15 -35.67 -30.03 -26.43
C ILE A 15 -34.99 -28.75 -26.93
N ALA A 16 -35.71 -27.89 -27.66
CA ALA A 16 -35.18 -26.61 -28.12
C ALA A 16 -34.81 -25.68 -26.96
N VAL A 17 -35.65 -25.59 -25.93
CA VAL A 17 -35.39 -24.82 -24.71
C VAL A 17 -34.16 -25.36 -23.97
N ILE A 18 -34.06 -26.68 -23.80
CA ILE A 18 -32.88 -27.32 -23.17
C ILE A 18 -31.61 -27.00 -23.96
N TRP A 19 -31.66 -27.06 -25.30
CA TRP A 19 -30.52 -26.78 -26.15
C TRP A 19 -30.07 -25.31 -26.07
N ILE A 20 -31.02 -24.37 -26.06
CA ILE A 20 -30.76 -22.93 -25.86
C ILE A 20 -30.14 -22.68 -24.48
N VAL A 21 -30.71 -23.27 -23.43
CA VAL A 21 -30.21 -23.15 -22.05
C VAL A 21 -28.79 -23.69 -21.94
N LEU A 22 -28.49 -24.84 -22.55
CA LEU A 22 -27.14 -25.41 -22.57
C LEU A 22 -26.12 -24.55 -23.33
N LYS A 23 -26.54 -23.78 -24.34
CA LYS A 23 -25.67 -22.83 -25.06
C LYS A 23 -25.45 -21.52 -24.29
N ILE A 24 -26.47 -21.04 -23.57
CA ILE A 24 -26.44 -19.76 -22.87
C ILE A 24 -25.73 -19.88 -21.51
N ILE A 25 -25.92 -20.98 -20.77
CA ILE A 25 -25.27 -21.21 -19.47
C ILE A 25 -23.74 -21.02 -19.50
N PRO A 26 -22.96 -21.56 -20.47
CA PRO A 26 -21.52 -21.34 -20.49
C PRO A 26 -21.16 -19.87 -20.77
N GLN A 27 -21.91 -19.16 -21.61
CA GLN A 27 -21.69 -17.72 -21.84
C GLN A 27 -22.02 -16.90 -20.60
N ILE A 28 -23.11 -17.23 -19.90
CA ILE A 28 -23.45 -16.61 -18.61
C ILE A 28 -22.39 -16.96 -17.56
N ARG A 29 -21.85 -18.19 -17.52
CA ARG A 29 -20.75 -18.53 -16.61
C ARG A 29 -19.49 -17.74 -16.91
N VAL A 30 -19.11 -17.57 -18.18
CA VAL A 30 -17.96 -16.75 -18.58
C VAL A 30 -18.20 -15.27 -18.24
N TRP A 31 -19.40 -14.76 -18.51
CA TRP A 31 -19.79 -13.39 -18.16
C TRP A 31 -19.82 -13.17 -16.64
N ILE A 32 -20.36 -14.12 -15.86
CA ILE A 32 -20.36 -14.11 -14.39
C ILE A 32 -18.94 -14.26 -13.85
N VAL A 33 -18.06 -15.07 -14.45
CA VAL A 33 -16.66 -15.17 -14.00
C VAL A 33 -15.90 -13.89 -14.33
N ALA A 34 -16.15 -13.27 -15.49
CA ALA A 34 -15.56 -11.99 -15.88
C ALA A 34 -16.10 -10.79 -15.06
N HIS A 35 -17.34 -10.86 -14.58
CA HIS A 35 -18.01 -9.79 -13.81
C HIS A 35 -18.23 -10.15 -12.33
N ARG A 36 -17.74 -11.30 -11.88
CA ARG A 36 -17.61 -11.55 -10.46
C ARG A 36 -16.58 -10.54 -9.99
N PHE A 37 -17.05 -9.59 -9.21
CA PHE A 37 -16.24 -8.84 -8.25
C PHE A 37 -15.66 -9.82 -7.23
N THR A 38 -14.86 -10.79 -7.67
CA THR A 38 -13.79 -11.30 -6.85
C THR A 38 -12.90 -10.10 -6.62
N ILE A 39 -12.91 -9.55 -5.42
CA ILE A 39 -11.77 -8.81 -4.88
C ILE A 39 -10.71 -9.91 -4.66
N PRO A 40 -9.84 -10.24 -5.63
CA PRO A 40 -8.95 -11.39 -5.54
C PRO A 40 -7.70 -11.00 -4.72
N ARG A 41 -7.87 -10.08 -3.77
CA ARG A 41 -6.79 -9.32 -3.15
C ARG A 41 -6.97 -9.07 -1.66
N THR A 42 -7.94 -9.73 -1.04
CA THR A 42 -8.01 -9.81 0.42
C THR A 42 -7.55 -11.20 0.88
N GLU A 43 -6.24 -11.46 0.79
CA GLU A 43 -5.59 -11.97 2.01
C GLU A 43 -6.03 -11.04 3.17
N PRO A 44 -6.13 -11.48 4.43
CA PRO A 44 -6.53 -10.58 5.52
C PRO A 44 -5.49 -9.44 5.67
N ALA A 45 -5.63 -8.41 4.85
CA ALA A 45 -4.78 -7.25 4.79
C ALA A 45 -5.13 -6.47 6.04
N LEU A 46 -4.17 -6.40 6.96
CA LEU A 46 -4.33 -5.65 8.20
C LEU A 46 -4.58 -4.19 7.84
N ALA A 47 -5.77 -3.69 8.17
CA ALA A 47 -6.10 -2.29 8.03
C ALA A 47 -5.10 -1.46 8.84
N SER A 48 -4.60 -0.38 8.25
CA SER A 48 -3.64 0.53 8.89
C SER A 48 -4.07 1.96 8.67
N THR A 49 -4.00 2.77 9.72
CA THR A 49 -4.33 4.19 9.65
C THR A 49 -3.29 4.91 8.78
N ALA A 50 -3.80 5.68 7.84
CA ALA A 50 -3.00 6.50 6.94
C ALA A 50 -3.67 7.87 6.79
N TYR A 51 -2.86 8.88 6.48
CA TYR A 51 -3.30 10.27 6.39
C TYR A 51 -2.94 10.85 5.03
N PHE A 52 -3.67 11.84 4.55
CA PHE A 52 -3.34 12.56 3.33
C PHE A 52 -2.64 13.87 3.67
N LEU A 53 -1.50 14.11 3.03
CA LEU A 53 -0.84 15.41 3.14
C LEU A 53 -1.59 16.47 2.33
N GLN A 54 -1.63 17.67 2.88
CA GLN A 54 -2.18 18.86 2.26
C GLN A 54 -1.10 19.93 2.18
N THR A 55 -1.19 20.84 1.21
CA THR A 55 -0.22 21.93 1.06
C THR A 55 -0.42 23.04 2.09
N ASN A 56 -1.67 23.33 2.43
CA ASN A 56 -2.04 24.48 3.26
C ASN A 56 -2.35 24.11 4.71
N ARG A 57 -2.17 22.84 5.09
CA ARG A 57 -2.49 22.36 6.44
C ARG A 57 -1.41 21.42 6.95
N TRP A 58 -0.97 21.67 8.17
CA TRP A 58 -0.08 20.79 8.90
C TRP A 58 -0.84 19.58 9.43
N LEU A 59 -0.30 18.39 9.18
CA LEU A 59 -0.59 17.21 9.97
C LEU A 59 0.34 17.20 11.17
N GLU A 60 -0.24 17.06 12.36
CA GLU A 60 0.48 17.08 13.62
C GLU A 60 0.43 15.70 14.26
N PHE A 61 1.58 15.24 14.75
CA PHE A 61 1.73 13.94 15.40
C PHE A 61 2.44 14.11 16.73
N ASP A 62 1.78 13.67 17.79
CA ASP A 62 2.42 13.53 19.10
C ASP A 62 3.37 12.33 19.08
N LEU A 63 4.62 12.58 19.44
CA LEU A 63 5.65 11.57 19.52
C LEU A 63 5.65 10.94 20.92
N PRO A 64 5.63 9.60 21.03
CA PRO A 64 5.80 8.94 22.32
C PRO A 64 7.14 9.33 22.93
N LYS A 65 7.16 9.66 24.23
CA LYS A 65 8.39 10.03 24.96
C LYS A 65 9.50 8.97 24.89
N GLU A 66 9.10 7.71 24.73
CA GLU A 66 9.98 6.54 24.66
C GLU A 66 10.45 6.22 23.24
N ALA A 67 9.94 6.91 22.21
CA ALA A 67 10.31 6.62 20.84
C ALA A 67 11.74 7.11 20.57
N ASN A 68 12.60 6.19 20.13
CA ASN A 68 13.99 6.51 19.76
C ASN A 68 14.17 6.69 18.25
N GLN A 69 13.20 6.24 17.45
CA GLN A 69 13.23 6.33 16.01
C GLN A 69 11.83 6.54 15.45
N LEU A 70 11.73 7.40 14.43
CA LEU A 70 10.53 7.56 13.62
C LEU A 70 10.75 6.97 12.24
N LYS A 71 9.69 6.37 11.71
CA LYS A 71 9.61 5.86 10.36
C LYS A 71 8.40 6.48 9.68
N LEU A 72 8.63 7.37 8.73
CA LEU A 72 7.61 7.93 7.86
C LEU A 72 7.62 7.17 6.54
N ILE A 73 6.48 6.63 6.15
CA ILE A 73 6.26 5.99 4.86
C ILE A 73 5.32 6.88 4.05
N CYS A 74 5.71 7.22 2.84
CA CYS A 74 4.94 8.06 1.95
C CYS A 74 4.63 7.32 0.64
N ASN A 75 3.43 7.50 0.12
CA ASN A 75 2.97 6.93 -1.12
C ASN A 75 2.21 8.00 -1.91
N PRO A 76 2.81 8.59 -2.97
CA PRO A 76 2.07 9.45 -3.87
C PRO A 76 1.05 8.62 -4.65
N ILE A 77 -0.11 9.21 -4.91
CA ILE A 77 -1.23 8.60 -5.60
C ILE A 77 -1.42 9.34 -6.92
N VAL A 78 -1.49 8.57 -8.00
CA VAL A 78 -1.78 9.03 -9.36
C VAL A 78 -3.06 8.41 -9.88
N THR A 79 -3.56 8.87 -11.02
CA THR A 79 -4.69 8.25 -11.72
C THR A 79 -4.25 7.07 -12.57
N ALA A 80 -5.16 6.12 -12.81
CA ALA A 80 -4.85 4.88 -13.51
C ALA A 80 -4.46 5.06 -14.99
N ASP A 81 -5.00 6.07 -15.65
CA ASP A 81 -4.69 6.48 -17.01
C ASP A 81 -3.19 6.77 -17.22
N LEU A 82 -2.58 7.40 -16.21
CA LEU A 82 -1.17 7.76 -16.20
C LEU A 82 -0.28 6.53 -16.42
N LEU A 83 -0.61 5.38 -15.80
CA LEU A 83 0.21 4.16 -15.86
C LEU A 83 0.28 3.47 -17.22
N SER A 84 -0.53 3.89 -18.19
CA SER A 84 -0.38 3.46 -19.59
C SER A 84 1.02 3.83 -20.12
N ASN A 85 1.61 4.90 -19.58
CA ASN A 85 2.97 5.32 -19.88
C ASN A 85 3.93 4.71 -18.83
N LYS A 86 4.46 3.52 -19.14
CA LYS A 86 5.19 2.62 -18.21
C LYS A 86 6.43 3.21 -17.50
N ALA A 87 6.86 4.44 -17.82
CA ALA A 87 8.10 5.05 -17.35
C ALA A 87 7.90 6.36 -16.58
N ILE A 88 6.74 6.57 -15.95
CA ILE A 88 6.52 7.77 -15.15
C ILE A 88 7.29 7.69 -13.85
N GLN A 89 7.95 8.80 -13.54
CA GLN A 89 8.56 9.03 -12.26
C GLN A 89 8.04 10.35 -11.74
N VAL A 90 7.56 10.35 -10.49
CA VAL A 90 7.04 11.57 -9.86
C VAL A 90 7.95 12.00 -8.73
N ILE A 91 8.06 13.31 -8.57
CA ILE A 91 8.78 13.98 -7.53
C ILE A 91 7.78 14.74 -6.65
N PHE A 92 8.01 14.68 -5.35
CA PHE A 92 7.27 15.47 -4.38
C PHE A 92 8.17 15.80 -3.19
N SER A 93 7.78 16.79 -2.42
CA SER A 93 8.52 17.22 -1.24
C SER A 93 7.61 17.44 -0.06
N ILE A 94 8.11 17.08 1.12
CA ILE A 94 7.43 17.26 2.41
C ILE A 94 8.18 18.30 3.20
N GLU A 95 7.47 19.31 3.67
CA GLU A 95 7.98 20.20 4.70
C GLU A 95 7.73 19.59 6.07
N TYR A 96 8.73 19.64 6.94
CA TYR A 96 8.63 19.10 8.29
C TYR A 96 9.08 20.11 9.35
N GLN A 97 8.49 19.98 10.53
CA GLN A 97 8.95 20.63 11.75
C GLN A 97 8.97 19.62 12.90
N MET A 98 10.09 19.58 13.62
CA MET A 98 10.29 18.82 14.86
C MET A 98 10.26 19.82 16.00
N LEU A 99 9.29 19.70 16.90
CA LEU A 99 9.08 20.65 17.98
C LEU A 99 9.26 19.98 19.35
N ALA A 100 9.96 20.65 20.27
CA ALA A 100 10.02 20.23 21.68
C ALA A 100 8.74 20.56 22.44
N SER A 101 8.10 21.67 22.08
CA SER A 101 6.80 22.15 22.55
C SER A 101 6.16 22.99 21.45
N GLN A 102 4.87 23.34 21.57
CA GLN A 102 4.13 24.05 20.51
C GLN A 102 4.81 25.31 19.96
N ASN A 103 5.66 25.97 20.76
CA ASN A 103 6.36 27.21 20.39
C ASN A 103 7.89 27.08 20.24
N HIS A 104 8.45 25.87 20.36
CA HIS A 104 9.90 25.67 20.26
C HIS A 104 10.25 24.62 19.20
N THR A 105 10.72 25.10 18.05
CA THR A 105 11.16 24.27 16.93
C THR A 105 12.61 23.85 17.11
N ASN A 106 12.85 22.55 17.26
CA ASN A 106 14.20 21.98 17.33
C ASN A 106 14.83 21.88 15.93
N ALA A 107 14.02 21.55 14.92
CA ALA A 107 14.47 21.41 13.54
C ALA A 107 13.32 21.60 12.56
N GLN A 108 13.64 22.10 11.37
CA GLN A 108 12.71 22.19 10.25
C GLN A 108 13.45 22.01 8.93
N GLY A 109 12.72 21.66 7.88
CA GLY A 109 13.28 21.58 6.54
C GLY A 109 12.30 21.00 5.52
N ILE A 110 12.82 20.80 4.31
CA ILE A 110 12.10 20.18 3.21
C ILE A 110 12.85 18.92 2.81
N TYR A 111 12.13 17.80 2.69
CA TYR A 111 12.67 16.54 2.21
C TYR A 111 12.05 16.19 0.87
N TYR A 112 12.89 15.84 -0.11
CA TYR A 112 12.47 15.51 -1.47
C TYR A 112 12.41 14.00 -1.64
N PHE A 113 11.37 13.55 -2.33
CA PHE A 113 11.11 12.16 -2.61
C PHE A 113 10.88 11.97 -4.10
N GLN A 114 11.22 10.77 -4.56
CA GLN A 114 11.02 10.31 -5.93
C GLN A 114 10.35 8.95 -5.85
N SER A 115 9.28 8.75 -6.63
CA SER A 115 8.48 7.53 -6.62
C SER A 115 8.16 7.10 -8.05
N GLU A 116 7.96 5.79 -8.21
CA GLU A 116 7.74 5.15 -9.50
C GLU A 116 6.63 4.10 -9.37
N PRO A 117 5.95 3.75 -10.47
CA PRO A 117 4.98 2.66 -10.47
C PRO A 117 5.61 1.35 -10.03
N ARG A 118 4.92 0.64 -9.13
CA ARG A 118 5.20 -0.78 -8.85
C ARG A 118 4.02 -1.64 -9.20
N GLY A 119 4.31 -2.81 -9.76
CA GLY A 119 3.31 -3.75 -10.21
C GLY A 119 3.94 -5.04 -10.68
N PHE A 120 3.11 -5.86 -11.29
CA PHE A 120 3.48 -7.15 -11.84
C PHE A 120 3.26 -7.13 -13.34
N ILE A 121 4.01 -7.95 -14.06
CA ILE A 121 3.72 -8.23 -15.45
C ILE A 121 2.88 -9.50 -15.48
N GLU A 122 1.69 -9.44 -16.04
CA GLU A 122 0.84 -10.62 -16.23
C GLU A 122 1.48 -11.55 -17.27
N GLY A 123 1.75 -12.80 -16.89
CA GLY A 123 2.55 -13.72 -17.70
C GLY A 123 1.92 -14.11 -19.04
N SER A 124 0.60 -14.08 -19.18
CA SER A 124 -0.12 -14.43 -20.41
C SER A 124 -0.23 -13.28 -21.40
N SER A 125 -0.33 -12.04 -20.92
CA SER A 125 -0.63 -10.85 -21.73
C SER A 125 0.54 -9.87 -21.85
N GLY A 126 1.54 -9.98 -20.97
CA GLY A 126 2.63 -9.00 -20.86
C GLY A 126 2.17 -7.62 -20.34
N ILE A 127 0.92 -7.52 -19.87
CA ILE A 127 0.33 -6.27 -19.38
C ILE A 127 0.86 -5.97 -17.98
N PHE A 128 1.20 -4.69 -17.75
CA PHE A 128 1.57 -4.22 -16.42
C PHE A 128 0.32 -4.05 -15.57
N VAL A 129 0.26 -4.78 -14.46
CA VAL A 129 -0.82 -4.74 -13.48
C VAL A 129 -0.31 -4.03 -12.22
N PRO A 130 -0.80 -2.83 -11.90
CA PRO A 130 -0.32 -2.07 -10.76
C PRO A 130 -0.63 -2.74 -9.42
N ALA A 131 0.27 -2.53 -8.46
CA ALA A 131 0.07 -2.93 -7.07
C ALA A 131 -0.87 -1.94 -6.35
N ASN A 132 -2.17 -1.98 -6.70
CA ASN A 132 -3.19 -1.16 -6.03
C ASN A 132 -3.73 -1.84 -4.75
N TYR A 133 -3.61 -1.15 -3.63
CA TYR A 133 -4.13 -1.53 -2.32
C TYR A 133 -5.18 -0.56 -1.78
N LEU A 134 -5.65 0.38 -2.61
CA LEU A 134 -6.75 1.29 -2.30
C LEU A 134 -8.08 0.65 -2.70
N LEU A 135 -9.16 1.09 -2.05
CA LEU A 135 -10.52 0.70 -2.42
C LEU A 135 -11.01 1.39 -3.71
N ALA A 136 -10.41 2.52 -4.06
CA ALA A 136 -10.69 3.28 -5.27
C ALA A 136 -9.79 2.76 -6.42
N PRO A 137 -10.35 2.10 -7.45
CA PRO A 137 -9.56 1.44 -8.50
C PRO A 137 -8.93 2.42 -9.50
N ASP A 138 -9.49 3.62 -9.61
CA ASP A 138 -9.04 4.73 -10.46
C ASP A 138 -7.81 5.45 -9.89
N LEU A 139 -7.55 5.28 -8.59
CA LEU A 139 -6.41 5.82 -7.87
C LEU A 139 -5.37 4.74 -7.63
N ILE A 140 -4.13 5.03 -8.00
CA ILE A 140 -3.04 4.07 -7.88
C ILE A 140 -1.92 4.65 -7.03
N PRO A 141 -1.61 4.03 -5.89
CA PRO A 141 -0.45 4.40 -5.12
C PRO A 141 0.82 3.93 -5.83
N LEU A 142 1.78 4.83 -5.96
CA LEU A 142 3.11 4.50 -6.45
C LEU A 142 3.95 3.87 -5.32
N SER A 143 5.20 3.52 -5.65
CA SER A 143 6.13 2.88 -4.72
C SER A 143 6.31 3.68 -3.42
N SER A 144 6.35 2.97 -2.29
CA SER A 144 6.54 3.61 -0.99
C SER A 144 7.94 4.19 -0.88
N THR A 145 8.02 5.46 -0.51
CA THR A 145 9.26 6.10 -0.10
C THR A 145 9.35 6.15 1.42
N LEU A 146 10.59 6.17 1.92
CA LEU A 146 10.87 5.97 3.34
C LEU A 146 11.75 7.09 3.86
N TRP A 147 11.35 7.68 4.98
CA TRP A 147 12.19 8.58 5.76
C TRP A 147 12.30 8.09 7.20
N ILE A 148 13.53 7.86 7.65
CA ILE A 148 13.84 7.39 9.00
C ILE A 148 14.55 8.51 9.74
N VAL A 149 14.05 8.85 10.93
CA VAL A 149 14.65 9.86 11.81
C VAL A 149 15.08 9.20 13.11
N ASN A 150 16.34 9.39 13.48
CA ASN A 150 16.86 9.01 14.78
C ASN A 150 16.58 10.13 15.79
N LEU A 151 15.71 9.88 16.78
CA LEU A 151 15.33 10.86 17.80
C LEU A 151 16.38 11.00 18.91
N ASP A 152 17.32 10.06 19.02
CA ASP A 152 18.42 10.13 20.00
C ASP A 152 19.52 11.13 19.59
N SER A 153 19.48 11.62 18.35
CA SER A 153 20.42 12.65 17.87
C SER A 153 20.26 13.94 18.68
N PRO A 154 21.36 14.65 19.03
CA PRO A 154 21.30 15.90 19.77
C PRO A 154 20.35 16.95 19.18
N LYS A 155 20.24 16.98 17.84
CA LYS A 155 19.35 17.90 17.10
C LYS A 155 17.86 17.66 17.36
N PHE A 156 17.47 16.42 17.65
CA PHE A 156 16.07 16.02 17.81
C PHE A 156 15.74 15.64 19.26
N LYS A 157 16.69 15.81 20.18
CA LYS A 157 16.50 15.54 21.60
C LYS A 157 15.32 16.34 22.14
N ASN A 158 14.48 15.68 22.96
CA ASN A 158 13.25 16.24 23.54
C ASN A 158 12.16 16.65 22.54
N THR A 159 12.22 16.22 21.26
CA THR A 159 11.13 16.45 20.32
C THR A 159 9.88 15.70 20.79
N ARG A 160 8.76 16.42 20.90
CA ARG A 160 7.45 15.87 21.31
C ARG A 160 6.43 15.89 20.20
N LEU A 161 6.59 16.75 19.20
CA LEU A 161 5.62 16.91 18.14
C LEU A 161 6.33 16.96 16.78
N LEU A 162 5.79 16.20 15.82
CA LEU A 162 6.16 16.26 14.42
C LEU A 162 5.02 16.91 13.64
N ARG A 163 5.32 18.00 12.93
CA ARG A 163 4.43 18.55 11.91
C ARG A 163 4.96 18.21 10.53
N ILE A 164 4.08 17.76 9.64
CA ILE A 164 4.39 17.56 8.23
C ILE A 164 3.28 18.12 7.35
N ARG A 165 3.66 18.66 6.20
CA ARG A 165 2.73 19.07 5.14
C ARG A 165 3.34 18.82 3.77
N LEU A 166 2.52 18.78 2.74
CA LEU A 166 3.02 18.72 1.37
C LEU A 166 3.62 20.08 1.03
N SER A 167 4.88 20.11 0.58
CA SER A 167 5.50 21.36 0.14
C SER A 167 5.25 21.58 -1.35
N LYS A 168 5.61 20.59 -2.17
CA LYS A 168 5.37 20.57 -3.61
C LYS A 168 5.13 19.14 -4.07
N ALA A 169 4.38 18.97 -5.14
CA ALA A 169 4.25 17.70 -5.85
C ALA A 169 4.13 17.96 -7.35
N ASP A 170 4.51 16.97 -8.16
CA ASP A 170 4.27 17.03 -9.60
C ASP A 170 2.77 17.10 -9.91
N PRO A 171 2.37 17.71 -11.04
CA PRO A 171 0.96 17.91 -11.40
C PRO A 171 0.14 16.62 -11.49
N ASP A 172 0.80 15.50 -11.77
CA ASP A 172 0.18 14.20 -11.92
C ASP A 172 -0.15 13.53 -10.58
N VAL A 173 0.48 14.00 -9.49
CA VAL A 173 0.22 13.50 -8.13
C VAL A 173 -1.07 14.12 -7.62
N LYS A 174 -2.10 13.30 -7.43
CA LYS A 174 -3.39 13.75 -6.88
C LYS A 174 -3.31 13.99 -5.38
N GLN A 175 -2.68 13.06 -4.67
CA GLN A 175 -2.57 13.07 -3.21
C GLN A 175 -1.30 12.34 -2.77
N VAL A 176 -0.83 12.63 -1.56
CA VAL A 176 0.26 11.86 -0.94
C VAL A 176 -0.26 11.24 0.35
N LEU A 177 -0.31 9.91 0.38
CA LEU A 177 -0.64 9.13 1.55
C LEU A 177 0.59 9.00 2.45
N VAL A 178 0.43 9.17 3.76
CA VAL A 178 1.50 9.01 4.74
C VAL A 178 1.11 8.12 5.90
N ARG A 179 2.10 7.38 6.41
CA ARG A 179 2.02 6.60 7.64
C ARG A 179 3.24 6.89 8.51
N LEU A 180 2.99 7.19 9.79
CA LEU A 180 4.04 7.43 10.76
C LEU A 180 4.07 6.29 11.77
N TYR A 181 5.26 5.74 11.99
CA TYR A 181 5.51 4.75 13.03
C TYR A 181 6.58 5.26 13.97
N GLY A 182 6.27 5.27 15.27
CA GLY A 182 7.27 5.41 16.33
C GLY A 182 7.77 4.04 16.74
N ARG A 183 9.08 3.83 16.68
CA ARG A 183 9.70 2.61 17.21
C ARG A 183 9.86 2.76 18.72
N LYS A 184 9.27 1.85 19.47
CA LYS A 184 9.59 1.69 20.89
C LYS A 184 10.86 0.84 21.03
N PRO A 185 11.82 1.23 21.88
CA PRO A 185 12.96 0.38 22.20
C PRO A 185 12.46 -0.92 22.80
N ILE A 186 13.04 -2.03 22.37
CA ILE A 186 12.75 -3.34 22.96
C ILE A 186 13.59 -3.43 24.23
N PRO A 187 13.00 -3.68 25.42
CA PRO A 187 13.78 -3.88 26.63
C PRO A 187 14.80 -5.00 26.44
N GLU A 188 16.02 -4.81 26.95
CA GLU A 188 17.14 -5.74 26.73
C GLU A 188 16.80 -7.19 27.13
N ARG A 189 16.10 -7.36 28.27
CA ARG A 189 15.60 -8.68 28.72
C ARG A 189 14.71 -9.35 27.66
N LYS A 190 13.84 -8.59 26.99
CA LYS A 190 12.97 -9.10 25.93
C LYS A 190 13.76 -9.40 24.66
N ALA A 191 14.76 -8.58 24.33
CA ALA A 191 15.64 -8.82 23.19
C ALA A 191 16.45 -10.13 23.38
N ALA A 192 17.05 -10.34 24.56
CA ALA A 192 17.78 -11.58 24.88
C ALA A 192 16.87 -12.82 24.83
N TYR A 193 15.65 -12.71 25.37
CA TYR A 193 14.65 -13.78 25.29
C TYR A 193 14.27 -14.12 23.83
N LEU A 194 13.99 -13.10 23.01
CA LEU A 194 13.66 -13.29 21.60
C LEU A 194 14.82 -13.90 20.83
N TRP A 195 16.06 -13.43 21.09
CA TRP A 195 17.27 -13.98 20.51
C TRP A 195 17.39 -15.48 20.82
N ASN A 196 17.19 -15.89 22.07
CA ASN A 196 17.27 -17.30 22.46
C ASN A 196 16.25 -18.19 21.74
N ARG A 197 15.09 -17.65 21.37
CA ARG A 197 14.03 -18.35 20.61
C ARG A 197 14.26 -18.41 19.10
N LEU A 198 15.20 -17.66 18.54
CA LEU A 198 15.52 -17.76 17.12
C LEU A 198 16.18 -19.11 16.83
N SER A 199 15.82 -19.72 15.70
CA SER A 199 16.52 -20.89 15.17
C SER A 199 17.96 -20.54 14.83
N TYR A 200 18.83 -21.56 14.73
CA TYR A 200 20.23 -21.36 14.38
C TYR A 200 20.39 -20.65 13.03
N SER A 201 19.58 -21.03 12.02
CA SER A 201 19.59 -20.41 10.70
C SER A 201 19.26 -18.90 10.74
N THR A 202 18.25 -18.50 11.52
CA THR A 202 17.89 -17.09 11.67
C THR A 202 18.94 -16.30 12.45
N LYS A 203 19.58 -16.90 13.46
CA LYS A 203 20.68 -16.27 14.20
C LYS A 203 21.89 -15.97 13.31
N THR A 204 22.22 -16.86 12.38
CA THR A 204 23.36 -16.65 11.46
C THR A 204 23.11 -15.50 10.50
N ILE A 205 21.88 -15.31 10.03
CA ILE A 205 21.48 -14.19 9.17
C ILE A 205 21.43 -12.86 9.95
N ALA A 206 20.98 -12.90 11.21
CA ALA A 206 20.80 -11.72 12.04
C ALA A 206 22.07 -11.24 12.77
N ARG A 207 23.18 -11.99 12.72
CA ARG A 207 24.46 -11.53 13.28
C ARG A 207 24.90 -10.28 12.51
N PRO A 208 25.15 -9.15 13.19
CA PRO A 208 25.79 -8.02 12.54
C PRO A 208 27.14 -8.52 11.99
N TRP A 209 27.43 -8.17 10.73
CA TRP A 209 28.76 -8.31 10.16
C TRP A 209 29.74 -7.73 11.17
N LYS A 210 30.52 -8.57 11.83
CA LYS A 210 31.67 -8.10 12.61
C LYS A 210 32.55 -7.42 11.59
N CYS A 211 32.59 -6.09 11.59
CA CYS A 211 33.74 -5.37 11.06
C CYS A 211 34.94 -5.92 11.82
N THR A 212 35.71 -6.78 11.17
CA THR A 212 37.05 -7.12 11.62
C THR A 212 37.84 -5.82 11.59
N PRO A 213 38.39 -5.35 12.73
CA PRO A 213 39.39 -4.30 12.67
C PRO A 213 40.59 -4.88 11.93
N ASN A 214 40.98 -4.25 10.82
CA ASN A 214 42.32 -4.38 10.28
C ASN A 214 43.28 -3.56 11.13
#